data_AF-A0A7C9FIC5-F1
#
_entry.id   AF-A0A7C9FIC5-F1
#
_cell.length_a   1.000
_cell.length_b   1.000
_cell.length_c   1.000
_cell.angle_alpha   90.00
_cell.angle_beta   90.00
_cell.angle_gamma   90.00
#
_symmetry.space_group_name_H-M   'P 1'
#
loop_
_entity.id
_entity.type
_entity.pdbx_description
1 polymer ?
#
loop_
_entity_poly.entity_id
_entity_poly.type
_entity_poly.pdbx_seq_one_letter_code
_entity_poly.pdbx_strand_id
1 'polypeptide(L)'
;SFTNFIDQHKPLVKQAVFDRIESGSPKPAGFILDMFCTTMMDVANELQVDSYIFFTSGASMLNLMFCAQSMADEEGENVVVDRLSDPDEEMGVPGFRNRIPAKVLPAVFLDKEGGFATFSNLTRKFRESKGILVNTYSELESYSTQALLEQAEDKKIPAIYPVGPILELDSKSRCGSQKEEHDSIMEWLDEQPPSSVVYLCFGSMGSFDRS
;
A
#
# COMPACT_ATOMS: atom_id res chain seq x y z
N SER A 1 9.17 9.14 14.19
CA SER A 1 8.47 8.07 13.44
C SER A 1 7.52 8.70 12.43
N PHE A 2 7.32 8.05 11.28
CA PHE A 2 6.35 8.48 10.26
C PHE A 2 4.93 8.62 10.84
N THR A 3 4.52 7.73 11.74
CA THR A 3 3.23 7.82 12.45
C THR A 3 3.06 9.14 13.20
N ASN A 4 4.09 9.60 13.93
CA ASN A 4 4.04 10.88 14.64
C ASN A 4 3.90 12.06 13.67
N PHE A 5 4.53 11.97 12.49
CA PHE A 5 4.39 13.00 11.46
C PHE A 5 2.92 13.06 10.99
N ILE A 6 2.29 11.93 10.68
CA ILE A 6 0.87 11.90 10.31
C ILE A 6 -0.02 12.44 11.44
N ASP A 7 0.22 12.03 12.69
CA ASP A 7 -0.57 12.48 13.83
C ASP A 7 -0.55 14.00 14.04
N GLN A 8 0.60 14.64 13.80
CA GLN A 8 0.73 16.10 13.86
C GLN A 8 -0.13 16.83 12.81
N HIS A 9 -0.51 16.16 11.73
CA HIS A 9 -1.35 16.72 10.68
C HIS A 9 -2.86 16.51 10.92
N LYS A 10 -3.26 15.68 11.89
CA LYS A 10 -4.69 15.44 12.20
C LYS A 10 -5.48 16.73 12.42
N PRO A 11 -5.02 17.71 13.23
CA PRO A 11 -5.77 18.95 13.44
C PRO A 11 -5.92 19.77 12.15
N LEU A 12 -4.90 19.75 11.28
CA LEU A 12 -4.90 20.49 10.02
C LEU A 12 -5.90 19.89 9.03
N VAL A 13 -5.90 18.56 8.88
CA VAL A 13 -6.87 17.85 8.02
C VAL A 13 -8.28 18.06 8.54
N LYS A 14 -8.46 17.94 9.87
CA LYS A 14 -9.75 18.20 10.52
C LYS A 14 -10.25 19.61 10.21
N GLN A 15 -9.43 20.63 10.47
CA GLN A 15 -9.78 22.03 10.21
C GLN A 15 -10.15 22.25 8.74
N ALA A 16 -9.34 21.73 7.80
CA ALA A 16 -9.60 21.86 6.38
C ALA A 16 -10.94 21.24 5.95
N VAL A 17 -11.34 20.12 6.56
CA VAL A 17 -12.66 19.50 6.29
C VAL A 17 -13.79 20.34 6.90
N PHE A 18 -13.62 20.86 8.12
CA PHE A 18 -14.60 21.76 8.73
C PHE A 18 -14.80 23.04 7.93
N ASP A 19 -13.72 23.72 7.52
CA ASP A 19 -13.78 24.95 6.72
C ASP A 19 -14.52 24.73 5.39
N ARG A 20 -14.32 23.56 4.76
CA ARG A 20 -15.06 23.18 3.54
C ARG A 20 -16.55 23.01 3.79
N ILE A 21 -16.92 22.41 4.93
CA ILE A 21 -18.33 22.23 5.30
C ILE A 21 -18.97 23.58 5.64
N GLU A 22 -18.28 24.43 6.41
CA GLU A 22 -18.77 25.77 6.77
C GLU A 22 -18.92 26.68 5.55
N SER A 23 -18.06 26.53 4.54
CA SER A 23 -18.18 27.22 3.25
C SER A 23 -19.26 26.64 2.32
N GLY A 24 -20.08 25.70 2.80
CA GLY A 24 -21.25 25.17 2.11
C GLY A 24 -21.03 23.88 1.33
N SER A 25 -19.85 23.25 1.41
CA SER A 25 -19.65 21.91 0.83
C SER A 25 -20.43 20.87 1.63
N PRO A 26 -20.97 19.81 0.99
CA PRO A 26 -21.56 18.70 1.71
C PRO A 26 -20.50 18.00 2.57
N LYS A 27 -20.95 17.44 3.70
CA LYS A 27 -20.15 16.56 4.54
C LYS A 27 -19.60 15.40 3.69
N PRO A 28 -18.31 15.03 3.82
CA PRO A 28 -17.76 13.89 3.11
C PRO A 28 -18.53 12.60 3.41
N ALA A 29 -18.67 11.72 2.42
CA ALA A 29 -19.26 10.40 2.62
C ALA A 29 -18.30 9.42 3.33
N GLY A 30 -16.99 9.68 3.26
CA GLY A 30 -15.95 8.89 3.88
C GLY A 30 -14.57 9.41 3.54
N PHE A 31 -13.55 8.86 4.19
CA PHE A 31 -12.14 9.17 3.97
C PHE A 31 -11.48 8.03 3.20
N ILE A 32 -10.75 8.33 2.13
CA ILE A 32 -9.85 7.38 1.47
C ILE A 32 -8.44 7.74 1.92
N LEU A 33 -7.80 6.83 2.64
CA LEU A 33 -6.52 7.07 3.31
C LEU A 33 -5.45 6.19 2.68
N ASP A 34 -4.26 6.74 2.45
CA ASP A 34 -3.09 5.92 2.12
C ASP A 34 -2.83 4.86 3.22
N MET A 35 -2.31 3.70 2.83
CA MET A 35 -2.01 2.57 3.72
C MET A 35 -1.09 2.92 4.91
N PHE A 36 -0.30 3.99 4.84
CA PHE A 36 0.52 4.45 5.96
C PHE A 36 -0.15 5.52 6.84
N CYS A 37 -1.31 6.02 6.43
CA CYS A 37 -2.04 7.13 7.08
C CYS A 37 -3.21 6.66 7.95
N THR A 38 -3.18 5.42 8.44
CA THR A 38 -4.31 4.81 9.19
C THR A 38 -4.68 5.57 10.46
N THR A 39 -3.78 6.33 11.07
CA THR A 39 -4.13 7.13 12.25
C THR A 39 -5.14 8.23 11.92
N MET A 40 -5.26 8.67 10.65
CA MET A 40 -6.27 9.64 10.20
C MET A 40 -7.70 9.09 10.28
N MET A 41 -7.88 7.78 10.49
CA MET A 41 -9.19 7.20 10.78
C MET A 41 -9.83 7.85 12.02
N ASP A 42 -9.04 8.33 12.98
CA ASP A 42 -9.54 9.05 14.16
C ASP A 42 -10.31 10.32 13.75
N VAL A 43 -9.82 11.04 12.74
CA VAL A 43 -10.47 12.26 12.22
C VAL A 43 -11.81 11.91 11.55
N ALA A 44 -11.84 10.83 10.77
CA ALA A 44 -13.06 10.33 10.15
C ALA A 44 -14.10 9.89 11.19
N ASN A 45 -13.65 9.19 12.25
CA ASN A 45 -14.49 8.75 13.36
C ASN A 45 -15.10 9.93 14.12
N GLU A 46 -14.32 10.98 14.41
CA GLU A 46 -14.83 12.21 15.04
C GLU A 46 -15.89 12.90 14.17
N LEU A 47 -15.71 12.87 12.85
CA LEU A 47 -16.68 13.36 11.89
C LEU A 47 -17.85 12.38 11.68
N GLN A 48 -17.85 11.20 12.29
CA GLN A 48 -18.87 10.17 12.10
C GLN A 48 -19.04 9.80 10.62
N VAL A 49 -17.93 9.50 9.94
CA VAL A 49 -17.90 9.01 8.56
C VAL A 49 -16.97 7.82 8.44
N ASP A 50 -17.21 6.98 7.44
CA ASP A 50 -16.42 5.76 7.24
C ASP A 50 -15.01 6.06 6.71
N SER A 51 -14.06 5.17 7.04
CA SER A 51 -12.71 5.19 6.46
C SER A 51 -12.50 4.00 5.52
N TYR A 52 -11.83 4.27 4.41
CA TYR A 52 -11.38 3.31 3.41
C TYR A 52 -9.87 3.43 3.27
N ILE A 53 -9.19 2.31 3.06
CA ILE A 53 -7.75 2.30 2.80
C ILE A 53 -7.51 2.21 1.31
N PHE A 54 -6.67 3.08 0.78
CA PHE A 54 -6.07 2.92 -0.53
C PHE A 54 -4.71 2.25 -0.37
N PHE A 55 -4.65 0.99 -0.79
CA PHE A 55 -3.46 0.15 -0.75
C PHE A 55 -2.70 0.30 -2.07
N THR A 56 -1.59 1.02 -2.00
CA THR A 56 -0.78 1.43 -3.17
C THR A 56 0.14 0.32 -3.69
N SER A 57 0.19 -0.81 -3.00
CA SER A 57 0.90 -2.03 -3.43
C SER A 57 -0.08 -3.10 -3.98
N GLY A 58 0.43 -4.26 -4.38
CA GLY A 58 -0.34 -5.36 -4.99
C GLY A 58 -1.10 -6.24 -3.99
N ALA A 59 -2.03 -7.05 -4.51
CA ALA A 59 -2.82 -8.01 -3.71
C ALA A 59 -1.95 -9.05 -2.99
N SER A 60 -0.84 -9.44 -3.60
CA SER A 60 0.12 -10.39 -3.01
C SER A 60 0.70 -9.88 -1.70
N MET A 61 1.11 -8.61 -1.65
CA MET A 61 1.63 -7.97 -0.44
C MET A 61 0.54 -7.85 0.63
N LEU A 62 -0.69 -7.50 0.25
CA LEU A 62 -1.79 -7.37 1.20
C LEU A 62 -2.14 -8.72 1.87
N ASN A 63 -2.15 -9.82 1.11
CA ASN A 63 -2.29 -11.16 1.67
C ASN A 63 -1.17 -11.50 2.66
N LEU A 64 0.08 -11.20 2.30
CA LEU A 64 1.23 -11.42 3.18
C LEU A 64 1.08 -10.63 4.48
N MET A 65 0.67 -9.37 4.41
CA MET A 65 0.43 -8.52 5.59
C MET A 65 -0.63 -9.12 6.50
N PHE A 66 -1.80 -9.50 5.98
CA PHE A 66 -2.86 -10.13 6.78
C PHE A 66 -2.42 -11.45 7.40
N CYS A 67 -1.70 -12.28 6.63
CA CYS A 67 -1.21 -13.57 7.10
C CYS A 67 -0.17 -13.41 8.22
N ALA A 68 0.84 -12.56 8.02
CA ALA A 68 1.85 -12.26 9.04
C ALA A 68 1.23 -11.67 10.31
N GLN A 69 0.27 -10.76 10.17
CA GLN A 69 -0.44 -10.17 11.29
C GLN A 69 -1.29 -11.20 12.05
N SER A 70 -1.98 -12.11 11.35
CA SER A 70 -2.72 -13.20 12.00
C SER A 70 -1.81 -14.16 12.77
N MET A 71 -0.67 -14.56 12.20
CA MET A 71 0.32 -15.38 12.92
C MET A 71 0.86 -14.65 14.15
N ALA A 72 1.10 -13.34 14.05
CA ALA A 72 1.60 -12.54 15.16
C ALA A 72 0.58 -12.44 16.32
N ASP A 73 -0.71 -12.36 16.00
CA ASP A 73 -1.78 -12.37 17.01
C ASP A 73 -1.92 -13.74 17.70
N GLU A 74 -1.67 -14.84 16.97
CA GLU A 74 -1.78 -16.21 17.47
C GLU A 74 -0.56 -16.69 18.26
N GLU A 75 0.65 -16.38 17.76
CA GLU A 75 1.92 -16.94 18.24
C GLU A 75 2.78 -15.92 18.98
N GLY A 76 2.53 -14.63 18.76
CA GLY A 76 3.34 -13.51 19.27
C GLY A 76 4.33 -12.96 18.23
N GLU A 77 4.46 -11.63 18.18
CA GLU A 77 5.27 -10.91 17.19
C GLU A 77 6.74 -11.38 17.16
N ASN A 78 7.40 -11.48 18.33
CA ASN A 78 8.80 -11.91 18.40
C ASN A 78 9.00 -13.35 17.89
N VAL A 79 8.07 -14.26 18.17
CA VAL A 79 8.13 -15.65 17.72
C VAL A 79 8.07 -15.73 16.20
N VAL A 80 7.15 -14.96 15.60
CA VAL A 80 7.02 -14.90 14.14
C VAL A 80 8.27 -14.31 13.50
N VAL A 81 8.79 -13.19 14.00
CA VAL A 81 10.00 -12.57 13.43
C VAL A 81 11.22 -13.48 13.58
N ASP A 82 11.36 -14.16 14.73
CA ASP A 82 12.43 -15.14 14.94
C ASP A 82 12.33 -16.32 13.96
N ARG A 83 11.13 -16.85 13.73
CA ARG A 83 10.89 -17.90 12.72
C ARG A 83 11.22 -17.42 11.31
N LEU A 84 10.76 -16.24 10.92
CA LEU A 84 11.04 -15.66 9.60
C LEU A 84 12.51 -15.25 9.42
N SER A 85 13.30 -15.17 10.50
CA SER A 85 14.74 -14.91 10.40
C SER A 85 15.54 -16.13 9.93
N ASP A 86 14.96 -17.33 9.96
CA ASP A 86 15.57 -18.56 9.43
C ASP A 86 15.48 -18.57 7.89
N PRO A 87 16.60 -18.59 7.14
CA PRO A 87 16.58 -18.56 5.68
C PRO A 87 15.94 -19.80 5.03
N ASP A 88 15.84 -20.91 5.76
CA ASP A 88 15.23 -22.16 5.30
C ASP A 88 13.72 -22.23 5.63
N GLU A 89 13.19 -21.25 6.37
CA GLU A 89 11.77 -21.17 6.69
C GLU A 89 10.94 -20.85 5.45
N GLU A 90 9.75 -21.44 5.37
CA GLU A 90 8.78 -21.18 4.31
C GLU A 90 7.39 -20.88 4.87
N MET A 91 6.81 -19.77 4.45
CA MET A 91 5.51 -19.33 4.90
C MET A 91 4.39 -19.71 3.91
N GLY A 92 3.33 -20.35 4.40
CA GLY A 92 2.11 -20.51 3.61
C GLY A 92 1.27 -19.24 3.68
N VAL A 93 1.05 -18.57 2.54
CA VAL A 93 0.28 -17.32 2.48
C VAL A 93 -0.93 -17.50 1.56
N PRO A 94 -2.15 -17.14 2.00
CA PRO A 94 -3.33 -17.14 1.13
C PRO A 94 -3.07 -16.38 -0.18
N GLY A 95 -3.54 -16.93 -1.30
CA GLY A 95 -3.35 -16.29 -2.60
C GLY A 95 -1.97 -16.47 -3.23
N PHE A 96 -1.07 -17.24 -2.59
CA PHE A 96 0.15 -17.75 -3.20
C PHE A 96 0.01 -19.24 -3.49
N ARG A 97 0.48 -19.66 -4.68
CA ARG A 97 0.43 -21.06 -5.09
C ARG A 97 1.40 -21.95 -4.32
N ASN A 98 2.58 -21.42 -4.02
CA ASN A 98 3.65 -22.11 -3.32
C ASN A 98 3.92 -21.39 -1.99
N ARG A 99 4.54 -22.09 -1.04
CA ARG A 99 5.06 -21.44 0.16
C ARG A 99 6.15 -20.44 -0.22
N ILE A 100 6.24 -19.36 0.55
CA ILE A 100 7.16 -18.26 0.31
C ILE A 100 8.40 -18.46 1.20
N PRO A 101 9.60 -18.65 0.62
CA PRO A 101 10.84 -18.69 1.39
C PRO A 101 11.07 -17.38 2.15
N ALA A 102 11.48 -17.45 3.41
CA ALA A 102 11.68 -16.27 4.23
C ALA A 102 12.70 -15.27 3.63
N LYS A 103 13.72 -15.78 2.93
CA LYS A 103 14.74 -14.97 2.24
C LYS A 103 14.22 -14.05 1.13
N VAL A 104 12.99 -14.25 0.63
CA VAL A 104 12.38 -13.36 -0.37
C VAL A 104 11.34 -12.41 0.22
N LEU A 105 11.10 -12.49 1.53
CA LEU A 105 10.21 -11.58 2.21
C LEU A 105 10.81 -10.17 2.23
N PRO A 106 9.97 -9.13 2.13
CA PRO A 106 10.42 -7.76 2.32
C PRO A 106 11.13 -7.62 3.68
N ALA A 107 12.26 -6.92 3.70
CA ALA A 107 13.12 -6.80 4.89
C ALA A 107 12.38 -6.32 6.14
N VAL A 108 11.30 -5.54 5.97
CA VAL A 108 10.46 -5.07 7.08
C VAL A 108 9.82 -6.21 7.89
N PHE A 109 9.57 -7.38 7.28
CA PHE A 109 9.05 -8.55 7.99
C PHE A 109 10.11 -9.29 8.80
N LEU A 110 11.39 -9.01 8.54
CA LEU A 110 12.54 -9.62 9.23
C LEU A 110 13.10 -8.68 10.31
N ASP A 111 12.58 -7.45 10.37
CA ASP A 111 13.09 -6.41 11.24
C ASP A 111 12.57 -6.54 12.68
N LYS A 112 13.50 -6.90 13.59
CA LYS A 112 13.28 -7.01 15.04
C LYS A 112 13.30 -5.65 15.74
N GLU A 113 13.75 -4.59 15.07
CA GLU A 113 13.85 -3.24 15.64
C GLU A 113 12.54 -2.44 15.54
N GLY A 114 11.47 -3.06 15.03
CA GLY A 114 10.11 -2.54 15.09
C GLY A 114 9.39 -2.43 13.74
N GLY A 115 10.06 -2.73 12.63
CA GLY A 115 9.46 -2.77 11.30
C GLY A 115 8.28 -3.74 11.22
N PHE A 116 8.47 -4.98 11.69
CA PHE A 116 7.40 -5.99 11.71
C PHE A 116 6.22 -5.56 12.57
N ALA A 117 6.49 -5.04 13.78
CA ALA A 117 5.47 -4.54 14.69
C ALA A 117 4.70 -3.36 14.07
N THR A 118 5.39 -2.46 13.37
CA THR A 118 4.78 -1.32 12.66
C THR A 118 3.80 -1.79 11.59
N PHE A 119 4.22 -2.74 10.74
CA PHE A 119 3.36 -3.29 9.68
C PHE A 119 2.20 -4.12 10.23
N SER A 120 2.42 -4.87 11.31
CA SER A 120 1.36 -5.59 12.02
C SER A 120 0.31 -4.64 12.58
N ASN A 121 0.74 -3.53 13.19
CA ASN A 121 -0.17 -2.49 13.70
C ASN A 121 -0.94 -1.77 12.59
N LEU A 122 -0.29 -1.45 11.46
CA LEU A 122 -0.99 -0.92 10.28
C LEU A 122 -2.05 -1.91 9.78
N THR A 123 -1.70 -3.19 9.70
CA THR A 123 -2.61 -4.24 9.23
C THR A 123 -3.81 -4.43 10.16
N ARG A 124 -3.62 -4.35 11.48
CA ARG A 124 -4.73 -4.32 12.46
C ARG A 124 -5.66 -3.15 12.18
N LYS A 125 -5.12 -1.97 11.88
CA LYS A 125 -5.93 -0.80 11.49
C LYS A 125 -6.63 -0.96 10.15
N PHE A 126 -6.06 -1.69 9.19
CA PHE A 126 -6.76 -2.00 7.94
C PHE A 126 -8.05 -2.77 8.23
N ARG A 127 -8.03 -3.71 9.19
CA ARG A 127 -9.24 -4.49 9.59
C ARG A 127 -10.35 -3.64 10.19
N GLU A 128 -10.04 -2.44 10.70
CA GLU A 128 -11.03 -1.48 11.23
C GLU A 128 -11.69 -0.63 10.12
N SER A 129 -11.15 -0.65 8.89
CA SER A 129 -11.71 0.13 7.77
C SER A 129 -12.98 -0.51 7.21
N LYS A 130 -13.82 0.30 6.54
CA LYS A 130 -15.01 -0.17 5.83
C LYS A 130 -14.67 -0.95 4.56
N GLY A 131 -13.50 -0.70 3.99
CA GLY A 131 -13.02 -1.42 2.83
C GLY A 131 -11.66 -0.93 2.35
N ILE A 132 -11.02 -1.76 1.53
CA ILE A 132 -9.67 -1.55 1.04
C ILE A 132 -9.71 -1.53 -0.49
N LEU A 133 -9.33 -0.39 -1.06
CA LEU A 133 -9.13 -0.20 -2.48
C LEU A 133 -7.69 -0.61 -2.81
N VAL A 134 -7.50 -1.60 -3.65
CA VAL A 134 -6.18 -2.14 -4.01
C VAL A 134 -5.84 -1.71 -5.43
N ASN A 135 -4.65 -1.12 -5.63
CA ASN A 135 -4.19 -0.72 -6.96
C ASN A 135 -3.73 -1.93 -7.79
N THR A 136 -4.66 -2.83 -8.09
CA THR A 136 -4.46 -4.04 -8.87
C THR A 136 -5.73 -4.41 -9.66
N TYR A 137 -5.62 -5.37 -10.56
CA TYR A 137 -6.73 -5.98 -11.29
C TYR A 137 -6.59 -7.50 -11.29
N SER A 138 -7.71 -8.20 -11.43
CA SER A 138 -7.78 -9.65 -11.23
C SER A 138 -6.89 -10.45 -12.18
N GLU A 139 -6.77 -10.04 -13.44
CA GLU A 139 -5.97 -10.77 -14.44
C GLU A 139 -4.46 -10.66 -14.17
N LEU A 140 -4.00 -9.64 -13.44
CA LEU A 140 -2.59 -9.50 -13.04
C LEU A 140 -2.20 -10.42 -11.88
N GLU A 141 -3.06 -10.49 -10.85
CA GLU A 141 -2.80 -11.18 -9.58
C GLU A 141 -3.98 -12.11 -9.20
N SER A 142 -4.42 -12.95 -10.12
CA SER A 142 -5.69 -13.70 -10.00
C SER A 142 -5.83 -14.50 -8.71
N TYR A 143 -4.83 -15.30 -8.35
CA TYR A 143 -4.82 -16.07 -7.10
C TYR A 143 -4.88 -15.16 -5.86
N SER A 144 -4.11 -14.08 -5.86
CA SER A 144 -4.01 -13.19 -4.70
C SER A 144 -5.26 -12.34 -4.52
N THR A 145 -5.81 -11.81 -5.62
CA THR A 145 -7.07 -11.07 -5.59
C THR A 145 -8.24 -11.99 -5.20
N GLN A 146 -8.31 -13.21 -5.74
CA GLN A 146 -9.36 -14.17 -5.36
C GLN A 146 -9.30 -14.51 -3.86
N ALA A 147 -8.13 -14.81 -3.33
CA ALA A 147 -7.99 -15.12 -1.90
C ALA A 147 -8.41 -13.96 -0.99
N LEU A 148 -8.15 -12.71 -1.39
CA LEU A 148 -8.62 -11.53 -0.67
C LEU A 148 -10.15 -11.40 -0.72
N LEU A 149 -10.75 -11.61 -1.89
CA LEU A 149 -12.22 -11.56 -2.05
C LEU A 149 -12.90 -12.64 -1.20
N GLU A 150 -12.41 -13.87 -1.21
CA GLU A 150 -12.94 -14.97 -0.38
C GLU A 150 -12.82 -14.67 1.13
N GLN A 151 -11.67 -14.13 1.57
CA GLN A 151 -11.50 -13.71 2.97
C GLN A 151 -12.44 -12.56 3.37
N ALA A 152 -12.76 -11.65 2.44
CA ALA A 152 -13.70 -10.57 2.67
C ALA A 152 -15.16 -11.07 2.74
N GLU A 153 -15.53 -12.03 1.89
CA GLU A 153 -16.84 -12.71 1.94
C GLU A 153 -17.04 -13.44 3.27
N ASP A 154 -15.98 -14.11 3.76
CA ASP A 154 -15.93 -14.76 5.08
C ASP A 154 -15.92 -13.76 6.26
N LYS A 155 -15.89 -12.44 5.99
CA LYS A 155 -15.78 -11.37 6.98
C LYS A 155 -14.53 -11.45 7.87
N LYS A 156 -13.47 -12.11 7.38
CA LYS A 156 -12.17 -12.17 8.06
C LYS A 156 -11.40 -10.86 7.89
N ILE A 157 -11.58 -10.20 6.74
CA ILE A 157 -11.00 -8.90 6.40
C ILE A 157 -12.12 -7.96 5.88
N PRO A 158 -11.87 -6.64 5.77
CA PRO A 158 -12.82 -5.71 5.17
C PRO A 158 -13.12 -6.02 3.70
N ALA A 159 -14.15 -5.37 3.16
CA ALA A 159 -14.46 -5.45 1.73
C ALA A 159 -13.27 -5.02 0.87
N ILE A 160 -12.99 -5.77 -0.20
CA ILE A 160 -11.84 -5.53 -1.09
C ILE A 160 -12.35 -5.02 -2.44
N TYR A 161 -11.72 -3.96 -2.94
CA TYR A 161 -12.05 -3.33 -4.22
C TYR A 161 -10.78 -3.24 -5.07
N PRO A 162 -10.58 -4.15 -6.05
CA PRO A 162 -9.54 -3.98 -7.06
C PRO A 162 -9.92 -2.79 -7.96
N VAL A 163 -9.13 -1.73 -7.93
CA VAL A 163 -9.39 -0.47 -8.67
C VAL A 163 -8.29 -0.11 -9.65
N GLY A 164 -7.32 -1.01 -9.84
CA GLY A 164 -6.17 -0.80 -10.69
C GLY A 164 -6.35 -1.30 -12.13
N PRO A 165 -5.31 -1.13 -12.96
CA PRO A 165 -4.11 -0.36 -12.65
C PRO A 165 -4.42 1.15 -12.75
N ILE A 166 -4.16 1.88 -11.67
CA ILE A 166 -4.23 3.34 -11.67
C ILE A 166 -2.91 3.85 -12.23
N LEU A 167 -2.98 4.37 -13.46
CA LEU A 167 -1.85 4.90 -14.21
C LEU A 167 -2.11 6.38 -14.51
N GLU A 168 -1.12 7.23 -14.25
CA GLU A 168 -1.15 8.63 -14.70
C GLU A 168 -0.66 8.69 -16.16
N LEU A 169 -1.57 8.44 -17.10
CA LEU A 169 -1.28 8.44 -18.54
C LEU A 169 -1.52 9.80 -19.20
N ASP A 170 -2.22 10.72 -18.53
CA ASP A 170 -2.53 12.03 -19.08
C ASP A 170 -1.31 12.95 -19.02
N SER A 171 -0.70 13.20 -20.17
CA SER A 171 0.40 14.15 -20.35
C SER A 171 0.03 15.61 -20.04
N LYS A 172 -1.26 15.90 -19.80
CA LYS A 172 -1.79 17.24 -19.52
C LYS A 172 -1.42 17.76 -18.13
N SER A 173 -0.97 16.90 -17.20
CA SER A 173 -0.46 17.33 -15.89
C SER A 173 0.98 17.87 -15.95
N ARG A 174 1.70 17.67 -17.08
CA ARG A 174 3.09 18.09 -17.25
C ARG A 174 3.16 19.56 -17.67
N CYS A 175 3.67 20.41 -16.79
CA CYS A 175 3.85 21.86 -17.03
C CYS A 175 5.34 22.22 -17.15
N GLY A 176 5.65 23.18 -18.04
CA GLY A 176 7.00 23.76 -18.16
C GLY A 176 8.05 22.74 -18.62
N SER A 177 9.22 22.75 -17.96
CA SER A 177 10.40 21.96 -18.34
C SER A 177 10.17 20.44 -18.39
N GLN A 178 9.23 19.90 -17.62
CA GLN A 178 8.91 18.47 -17.61
C GLN A 178 8.28 17.99 -18.92
N LYS A 179 7.59 18.89 -19.63
CA LYS A 179 7.00 18.56 -20.93
C LYS A 179 8.08 18.57 -22.02
N GLU A 180 8.95 19.57 -22.01
CA GLU A 180 10.06 19.67 -22.97
C GLU A 180 11.04 18.50 -22.84
N GLU A 181 11.37 18.09 -21.61
CA GLU A 181 12.23 16.92 -21.35
C GLU A 181 11.57 15.63 -21.85
N HIS A 182 10.27 15.45 -21.59
CA HIS A 182 9.51 14.30 -22.10
C HIS A 182 9.53 14.25 -23.63
N ASP A 183 9.19 15.36 -24.29
CA ASP A 183 9.11 15.41 -25.75
C ASP A 183 10.49 15.13 -26.37
N SER A 184 11.57 15.66 -25.80
CA SER A 184 12.95 15.35 -26.22
C SER A 184 13.32 13.87 -26.04
N ILE A 185 12.91 13.24 -24.93
CA ILE A 185 13.16 11.81 -24.71
C ILE A 185 12.38 10.98 -25.74
N MET A 186 11.13 11.35 -26.03
CA MET A 186 10.30 10.63 -27.01
C MET A 186 10.83 10.76 -28.43
N GLU A 187 11.25 11.96 -28.86
CA GLU A 187 11.92 12.17 -30.15
C GLU A 187 13.20 11.33 -30.26
N TRP A 188 14.02 11.31 -29.20
CA TRP A 188 15.22 10.48 -29.18
C TRP A 188 14.91 8.98 -29.26
N LEU A 189 13.85 8.50 -28.60
CA LEU A 189 13.39 7.11 -28.66
C LEU A 189 12.91 6.72 -30.06
N ASP A 190 12.22 7.62 -30.76
CA ASP A 190 11.70 7.40 -32.13
C ASP A 190 12.83 7.19 -33.15
N GLU A 191 14.03 7.71 -32.88
CA GLU A 191 15.22 7.51 -33.73
C GLU A 191 15.95 6.17 -33.48
N GLN A 192 15.59 5.43 -32.42
CA GLN A 192 16.27 4.17 -32.08
C GLN A 192 15.66 2.97 -32.81
N PRO A 193 16.46 1.94 -33.16
CA PRO A 193 15.92 0.69 -33.67
C PRO A 193 14.92 0.04 -32.68
N PRO A 194 13.93 -0.71 -33.17
CA PRO A 194 13.01 -1.44 -32.30
C PRO A 194 13.75 -2.35 -31.31
N SER A 195 13.36 -2.29 -30.05
CA SER A 195 13.91 -3.13 -28.96
C SER A 195 15.42 -2.95 -28.70
N SER A 196 16.02 -1.79 -29.00
CA SER A 196 17.45 -1.53 -28.74
C SER A 196 17.75 -0.72 -27.46
N VAL A 197 16.74 -0.10 -26.85
CA VAL A 197 16.92 0.78 -25.68
C VAL A 197 16.66 0.02 -24.39
N VAL A 198 17.51 0.25 -23.38
CA VAL A 198 17.31 -0.24 -22.01
C VAL A 198 16.90 0.92 -21.11
N TYR A 199 15.73 0.81 -20.48
CA TYR A 199 15.29 1.74 -19.45
C TYR A 199 15.75 1.27 -18.07
N LEU A 200 16.44 2.13 -17.32
CA LEU A 200 16.92 1.87 -15.97
C LEU A 200 16.28 2.87 -14.99
N CYS A 201 15.53 2.37 -14.02
CA CYS A 201 14.90 3.18 -12.98
C CYS A 201 14.78 2.38 -11.68
N PHE A 202 15.22 2.98 -10.58
CA PHE A 202 15.16 2.38 -9.23
C PHE A 202 14.00 2.92 -8.39
N GLY A 203 13.06 3.64 -9.03
CA GLY A 203 12.02 4.38 -8.35
C GLY A 203 12.54 5.68 -7.71
N SER A 204 11.66 6.39 -7.03
CA SER A 204 11.95 7.72 -6.46
C SER A 204 12.95 7.70 -5.29
N MET A 205 13.15 6.54 -4.65
CA MET A 205 14.01 6.39 -3.47
C MET A 205 15.14 5.37 -3.65
N GLY A 206 15.20 4.66 -4.78
CA GLY A 206 16.26 3.67 -5.02
C GLY A 206 17.52 4.31 -5.61
N SER A 207 18.69 3.88 -5.14
CA SER A 207 19.99 4.28 -5.69
C SER A 207 21.06 3.24 -5.35
N PHE A 208 22.21 3.30 -6.02
CA PHE A 208 23.40 2.56 -5.61
C PHE A 208 24.27 3.43 -4.72
N ASP A 209 24.91 2.81 -3.73
CA ASP A 209 25.99 3.45 -2.99
C ASP A 209 27.13 3.80 -3.96
N ARG A 210 27.80 4.93 -3.70
CA ARG A 210 29.03 5.27 -4.44
C ARG A 210 30.10 4.22 -4.10
N SER A 211 30.54 3.48 -5.11
CA SER A 211 31.72 2.61 -5.07
C SER A 211 33.00 3.38 -4.79
#